data_AF-A0A4R9WV24-F1
#
_entry.id   AF-A0A4R9WV24-F1
#
_cell.length_a   1.000
_cell.length_b   1.000
_cell.length_c   1.000
_cell.angle_alpha   90.00
_cell.angle_beta   90.00
_cell.angle_gamma   90.00
#
_symmetry.space_group_name_H-M   'P 1'
#
loop_
_entity.id
_entity.type
_entity.pdbx_description
1 polymer ?
#
loop_
_entity_poly.entity_id
_entity_poly.type
_entity_poly.pdbx_seq_one_letter_code
_entity_poly.pdbx_strand_id
1 'polypeptide(L)'
;KQGRVAMMISAPFLAKQIKKEAPNLKYGIDPIPMGTTHATYAVTDSIVMFKNSKVKKSAWKFLDYLFTKEPRVEFTTTEGFMPTTKAESTDPAFNDPDTKAFVA
;
A
#
# COMPACT_ATOMS: atom_id res chain seq x y z
N LYS A 1 1.52 17.68 8.92
CA LYS A 1 0.44 17.43 9.91
C LYS A 1 0.09 18.67 10.76
N GLN A 2 0.78 19.80 10.63
CA GLN A 2 0.48 21.05 11.36
C GLN A 2 -0.55 21.97 10.63
N GLY A 3 -1.25 21.46 9.60
CA GLY A 3 -2.23 22.26 8.83
C GLY A 3 -1.63 23.38 7.96
N ARG A 4 -0.33 23.38 7.69
CA ARG A 4 0.38 24.47 6.96
C ARG A 4 0.48 24.28 5.44
N VAL A 5 0.11 23.10 4.95
CA VAL A 5 0.19 22.72 3.52
C VAL A 5 -1.20 22.32 3.08
N ALA A 6 -1.71 22.96 2.02
CA ALA A 6 -3.06 22.73 1.51
C ALA A 6 -3.16 21.45 0.67
N MET A 7 -2.10 21.10 -0.08
CA MET A 7 -2.05 19.91 -0.93
C MET A 7 -0.64 19.30 -0.91
N MET A 8 -0.56 17.97 -0.96
CA MET A 8 0.69 17.23 -1.02
C MET A 8 0.50 15.94 -1.82
N ILE A 9 1.44 15.64 -2.72
CA ILE A 9 1.50 14.34 -3.41
C ILE A 9 2.23 13.38 -2.48
N SER A 10 1.56 12.29 -2.09
CA SER A 10 2.09 11.32 -1.12
C SER A 10 1.50 9.93 -1.36
N ALA A 11 2.12 8.93 -0.75
CA ALA A 11 1.68 7.54 -0.76
C ALA A 11 0.56 7.25 0.27
N PRO A 12 -0.17 6.12 0.12
CA PRO A 12 -1.37 5.79 0.91
C PRO A 12 -1.17 5.74 2.43
N PHE A 13 0.03 5.38 2.90
CA PHE A 13 0.32 5.30 4.34
C PHE A 13 0.11 6.63 5.08
N LEU A 14 0.18 7.77 4.38
CA LEU A 14 -0.08 9.08 4.98
C LEU A 14 -1.50 9.19 5.56
N ALA A 15 -2.51 8.59 4.91
CA ALA A 15 -3.88 8.62 5.40
C ALA A 15 -3.99 7.97 6.78
N LYS A 16 -3.35 6.80 6.97
CA LYS A 16 -3.27 6.13 8.28
C LYS A 16 -2.53 6.98 9.32
N GLN A 17 -1.44 7.62 8.90
CA GLN A 17 -0.70 8.52 9.78
C GLN A 17 -1.50 9.75 10.21
N ILE A 18 -2.31 10.35 9.31
CA ILE A 18 -3.19 11.48 9.64
C ILE A 18 -4.25 11.02 10.66
N LYS A 19 -4.91 9.88 10.44
CA LYS A 19 -5.89 9.32 11.39
C LYS A 19 -5.29 9.14 12.80
N LYS A 20 -4.03 8.70 12.88
CA LYS A 20 -3.34 8.47 14.16
C LYS A 20 -2.86 9.77 14.83
N GLU A 21 -2.21 10.65 14.09
CA GLU A 21 -1.46 11.77 14.65
C GLU A 21 -2.19 13.12 14.57
N ALA A 22 -3.21 13.23 13.71
CA ALA A 22 -4.01 14.44 13.53
C ALA A 22 -5.47 14.08 13.23
N PRO A 23 -6.18 13.38 14.14
CA PRO A 23 -7.51 12.81 13.88
C PRO A 23 -8.59 13.85 13.54
N ASN A 24 -8.38 15.11 13.94
CA ASN A 24 -9.30 16.22 13.67
C ASN A 24 -8.99 16.96 12.36
N LEU A 25 -7.90 16.60 11.67
CA LEU A 25 -7.54 17.21 10.39
C LEU A 25 -8.50 16.72 9.31
N LYS A 26 -9.23 17.66 8.72
CA LYS A 26 -10.06 17.39 7.54
C LYS A 26 -9.15 17.32 6.31
N TYR A 27 -9.19 16.20 5.60
CA TYR A 27 -8.44 16.01 4.35
C TYR A 27 -9.31 15.28 3.32
N GLY A 28 -8.88 15.35 2.06
CA GLY A 28 -9.39 14.54 0.96
C GLY A 28 -8.23 13.88 0.21
N ILE A 29 -8.55 12.87 -0.59
CA ILE A 29 -7.61 12.18 -1.49
C ILE A 29 -8.22 12.25 -2.88
N ASP A 30 -7.41 12.66 -3.87
CA ASP A 30 -7.83 12.88 -5.27
C ASP A 30 -6.68 12.43 -6.20
N PRO A 31 -6.93 12.06 -7.47
CA PRO A 31 -5.88 11.72 -8.41
C PRO A 31 -4.87 12.86 -8.62
N ILE A 32 -3.69 12.50 -9.12
CA ILE A 32 -2.66 13.48 -9.45
C ILE A 32 -3.20 14.48 -10.49
N PRO A 33 -3.08 15.81 -10.25
CA PRO A 33 -3.50 16.82 -11.21
C PRO A 33 -2.87 16.60 -12.60
N MET A 34 -3.69 16.64 -13.64
CA MET A 34 -3.23 16.46 -15.02
C MET A 34 -2.83 17.81 -15.63
N GLY A 35 -1.65 17.86 -16.24
CA GLY A 35 -1.30 18.88 -17.23
C GLY A 35 -1.64 18.46 -18.66
N THR A 36 -1.11 17.30 -19.09
CA THR A 36 -1.30 16.76 -20.45
C THR A 36 -1.81 15.32 -20.48
N THR A 37 -1.27 14.45 -19.62
CA THR A 37 -1.62 13.02 -19.57
C THR A 37 -1.75 12.58 -18.12
N HIS A 38 -2.77 11.77 -17.81
CA HIS A 38 -2.91 11.17 -16.49
C HIS A 38 -1.81 10.13 -16.31
N ALA A 39 -1.03 10.27 -15.25
CA ALA A 39 -0.04 9.30 -14.86
C ALA A 39 0.01 9.20 -13.34
N THR A 40 -0.04 7.98 -12.83
CA THR A 40 0.21 7.66 -11.42
C THR A 40 1.48 6.84 -11.36
N TYR A 41 2.44 7.30 -10.56
CA TYR A 41 3.67 6.54 -10.35
C TYR A 41 3.40 5.37 -9.41
N ALA A 42 3.54 4.14 -9.93
CA ALA A 42 3.42 2.91 -9.16
C ALA A 42 4.81 2.44 -8.71
N VAL A 43 4.94 2.16 -7.42
CA VAL A 43 6.15 1.59 -6.81
C VAL A 43 5.80 0.23 -6.24
N THR A 44 6.67 -0.75 -6.47
CA THR A 44 6.56 -2.08 -5.88
C THR A 44 7.84 -2.44 -5.14
N ASP A 45 7.68 -2.99 -3.95
CA ASP A 45 8.76 -3.66 -3.25
C ASP A 45 8.82 -5.11 -3.70
N SER A 46 10.00 -5.54 -4.14
CA SER A 46 10.21 -6.89 -4.66
C SER A 46 11.18 -7.66 -3.78
N ILE A 47 10.80 -8.89 -3.44
CA ILE A 47 11.71 -9.83 -2.76
C ILE A 47 12.44 -10.64 -3.83
N VAL A 48 13.78 -10.61 -3.80
CA VAL A 48 14.62 -11.27 -4.80
C VAL A 48 15.37 -12.44 -4.19
N MET A 49 15.35 -13.59 -4.88
CA MET A 49 16.16 -14.75 -4.51
C MET A 49 17.51 -14.72 -5.21
N PHE A 50 18.59 -14.58 -4.44
CA PHE A 50 19.94 -14.61 -5.00
C PHE A 50 20.27 -15.97 -5.64
N LYS A 51 20.91 -15.91 -6.81
CA LYS A 51 21.29 -17.09 -7.61
C LYS A 51 22.19 -18.06 -6.85
N ASN A 52 23.03 -17.59 -5.94
CA ASN A 52 23.98 -18.40 -5.18
C ASN A 52 23.44 -18.89 -3.82
N SER A 53 22.18 -18.60 -3.47
CA SER A 53 21.58 -19.07 -2.22
C SER A 53 21.67 -20.60 -2.09
N LYS A 54 22.09 -21.07 -0.91
CA LYS A 54 22.21 -22.49 -0.58
C LYS A 54 20.92 -23.09 0.00
N VAL A 55 19.91 -22.25 0.24
CA VAL A 55 18.66 -22.63 0.92
C VAL A 55 17.41 -22.31 0.10
N LYS A 56 17.53 -22.26 -1.23
CA LYS A 56 16.45 -21.85 -2.16
C LYS A 56 15.12 -22.57 -1.91
N LYS A 57 15.16 -23.87 -1.66
CA LYS A 57 13.93 -24.66 -1.42
C LYS A 57 13.16 -24.17 -0.20
N SER A 58 13.85 -23.89 0.90
CA SER A 58 13.23 -23.35 2.11
C SER A 58 12.80 -21.89 1.93
N ALA A 59 13.60 -21.09 1.23
CA ALA A 59 13.25 -19.70 0.90
C ALA A 59 11.98 -19.63 0.04
N TRP A 60 11.84 -20.50 -0.97
CA TRP A 60 10.62 -20.59 -1.78
C TRP A 60 9.40 -20.96 -0.94
N LYS A 61 9.50 -21.98 -0.08
CA LYS A 61 8.40 -22.33 0.83
C LYS A 61 7.96 -21.16 1.71
N PHE A 62 8.91 -20.35 2.18
CA PHE A 62 8.60 -19.15 2.95
C PHE A 62 7.90 -18.10 2.09
N LEU A 63 8.36 -17.86 0.86
CA LEU A 63 7.70 -16.93 -0.07
C LEU A 63 6.29 -17.40 -0.44
N ASP A 64 6.10 -18.70 -0.67
CA ASP A 64 4.78 -19.29 -0.95
C ASP A 64 3.81 -19.01 0.21
N TYR A 65 4.27 -19.20 1.46
CA TYR A 65 3.49 -18.86 2.64
C TYR A 65 3.22 -17.35 2.75
N LEU A 66 4.26 -16.53 2.60
CA LEU A 66 4.17 -15.08 2.74
C LEU A 66 3.18 -14.45 1.73
N PHE A 67 3.00 -15.08 0.58
CA PHE A 67 2.05 -14.64 -0.46
C PHE A 67 0.67 -15.32 -0.40
N THR A 68 0.39 -16.10 0.65
CA THR A 68 -0.98 -16.52 0.96
C THR A 68 -1.80 -15.34 1.49
N LYS A 69 -3.14 -15.45 1.44
CA LYS A 69 -4.05 -14.33 1.73
C LYS A 69 -3.78 -13.71 3.10
N GLU A 70 -3.76 -14.50 4.15
CA GLU A 70 -3.70 -14.01 5.54
C GLU A 70 -2.39 -13.24 5.85
N PRO A 71 -1.18 -13.80 5.63
CA PRO A 71 0.07 -13.05 5.84
C PRO A 71 0.18 -11.79 4.96
N ARG A 72 -0.38 -11.83 3.74
CA ARG A 72 -0.40 -10.65 2.88
C ARG A 72 -1.27 -9.53 3.43
N VAL A 73 -2.50 -9.87 3.81
CA VAL A 73 -3.45 -8.94 4.43
C VAL A 73 -2.81 -8.32 5.68
N GLU A 74 -2.20 -9.13 6.55
CA GLU A 74 -1.54 -8.64 7.76
C GLU A 74 -0.41 -7.64 7.44
N PHE A 75 0.50 -7.99 6.53
CA PHE A 75 1.59 -7.09 6.15
C PHE A 75 1.07 -5.77 5.55
N THR A 76 0.18 -5.85 4.56
CA THR A 76 -0.29 -4.66 3.83
C THR A 76 -1.10 -3.74 4.72
N THR A 77 -1.93 -4.31 5.61
CA THR A 77 -2.70 -3.53 6.58
C THR A 77 -1.81 -2.88 7.64
N THR A 78 -0.73 -3.54 8.06
CA THR A 78 0.24 -2.99 9.02
C THR A 78 1.02 -1.82 8.41
N GLU A 79 1.58 -1.99 7.21
CA GLU A 79 2.41 -0.97 6.55
C GLU A 79 1.57 0.19 5.97
N GLY A 80 0.30 -0.04 5.65
CA GLY A 80 -0.50 0.97 4.94
C GLY A 80 -0.24 1.01 3.44
N PHE A 81 0.10 -0.14 2.87
CA PHE A 81 0.26 -0.31 1.42
C PHE A 81 -1.05 -0.72 0.74
N MET A 82 -0.96 -0.88 -0.58
CA MET A 82 -2.03 -1.40 -1.42
C MET A 82 -1.89 -2.91 -1.61
N PRO A 83 -3.00 -3.65 -1.76
CA PRO A 83 -2.96 -5.06 -2.12
C PRO A 83 -2.17 -5.32 -3.41
N THR A 84 -1.36 -6.38 -3.40
CA THR A 84 -0.53 -6.80 -4.55
C THR A 84 -1.05 -8.06 -5.21
N THR A 85 -2.02 -8.75 -4.59
CA THR A 85 -2.65 -9.96 -5.13
C THR A 85 -4.18 -9.84 -5.16
N LYS A 86 -4.83 -10.56 -6.08
CA LYS A 86 -6.31 -10.64 -6.15
C LYS A 86 -6.93 -11.25 -4.88
N ALA A 87 -6.26 -12.22 -4.27
CA ALA A 87 -6.77 -12.87 -3.06
C ALA A 87 -6.82 -11.88 -1.89
N GLU A 88 -5.75 -11.11 -1.72
CA GLU A 88 -5.64 -10.04 -0.73
C GLU A 88 -6.65 -8.91 -0.97
N SER A 89 -6.84 -8.47 -2.23
CA SER A 89 -7.74 -7.35 -2.54
C SER A 89 -9.22 -7.63 -2.23
N THR A 90 -9.61 -8.89 -2.02
CA THR A 90 -10.97 -9.25 -1.58
C THR A 90 -11.20 -9.08 -0.09
N ASP A 91 -10.15 -8.80 0.69
CA ASP A 91 -10.27 -8.69 2.14
C ASP A 91 -11.02 -7.40 2.55
N PRO A 92 -11.97 -7.48 3.51
CA PRO A 92 -12.69 -6.30 3.99
C PRO A 92 -11.80 -5.17 4.51
N ALA A 93 -10.57 -5.47 4.95
CA ALA A 93 -9.63 -4.47 5.43
C ALA A 93 -9.26 -3.39 4.39
N PHE A 94 -9.50 -3.65 3.10
CA PHE A 94 -9.20 -2.73 1.99
C PHE A 94 -10.44 -2.01 1.43
N ASN A 95 -11.61 -2.16 2.07
CA ASN A 95 -12.86 -1.55 1.60
C ASN A 95 -13.11 -0.13 2.13
N ASP A 96 -12.15 0.44 2.85
CA ASP A 96 -12.28 1.77 3.44
C ASP A 96 -12.18 2.89 2.37
N PRO A 97 -12.75 4.08 2.65
CA PRO A 97 -12.79 5.17 1.67
C PRO A 97 -11.41 5.63 1.19
N ASP A 98 -10.38 5.60 2.05
CA ASP A 98 -9.05 6.07 1.64
C ASP A 98 -8.41 5.08 0.68
N THR A 99 -8.47 3.77 0.99
CA THR A 99 -7.94 2.73 0.10
C THR A 99 -8.65 2.75 -1.26
N LYS A 100 -9.98 2.94 -1.27
CA LYS A 100 -10.76 3.07 -2.51
C LYS A 100 -10.34 4.27 -3.36
N ALA A 101 -9.88 5.36 -2.77
CA ALA A 101 -9.41 6.52 -3.52
C ALA A 101 -8.12 6.25 -4.33
N PHE A 102 -7.39 5.18 -4.00
CA PHE A 102 -6.18 4.76 -4.73
C PHE A 102 -6.44 3.65 -5.77
N VAL A 103 -7.64 3.07 -5.80
CA VAL A 103 -8.04 2.06 -6.77
C VAL A 103 -8.94 2.73 -7.81
N ALA A 104 -8.45 2.87 -9.03
CA ALA A 104 -9.22 3.41 -10.16
C ALA A 104 -10.31 2.43 -10.62
#